data_AF-A0A3M1IKG9-F1
#
_entry.id   AF-A0A3M1IKG9-F1
#
_cell.length_a   1.000
_cell.length_b   1.000
_cell.length_c   1.000
_cell.angle_alpha   90.00
_cell.angle_beta   90.00
_cell.angle_gamma   90.00
#
_symmetry.space_group_name_H-M   'P 1'
#
loop_
_entity.id
_entity.type
_entity.pdbx_description
1 polymer ?
#
loop_
_entity_poly.entity_id
_entity_poly.type
_entity_poly.pdbx_seq_one_letter_code
_entity_poly.pdbx_strand_id
1 'polypeptide(L)'
;MNPVSSHSGGPGAGPVYRRGSGLAPDSPELRALAEREFPAAASELFDPVSRREFVRLMSASLALAGVGLTGCRRPVETIHPFSKMPEGYVHGVARYYASAMPRRGGAVPVLVRSNDGRPTKIEGNPEHPLNRIGDGAEGPAHGGTDLLAQASILDLYDPDRARRFTFNGETVARERVLDELARAGKALAARQGEGLAILVDGVDSPTLERLRRELLAQWPKARWFVDEPLSPVGERQGLKAAFGQPVRPLYRLERAKRILSLDADLV
;
A
#
# COMPACT_ATOMS: atom_id res chain seq x y z
N MET A 1 -5.26 -69.28 5.88
CA MET A 1 -6.36 -68.76 6.72
C MET A 1 -6.78 -67.41 6.18
N ASN A 2 -8.09 -67.22 6.07
CA ASN A 2 -8.79 -66.23 5.26
C ASN A 2 -8.80 -64.82 5.93
N PRO A 3 -9.41 -63.75 5.35
CA PRO A 3 -8.75 -62.51 4.89
C PRO A 3 -9.39 -61.22 5.48
N VAL A 4 -9.40 -60.12 4.69
CA VAL A 4 -10.20 -58.85 4.79
C VAL A 4 -9.39 -57.65 5.33
N SER A 5 -9.34 -56.44 4.74
CA SER A 5 -10.24 -55.67 3.85
C SER A 5 -9.43 -54.58 3.12
N SER A 6 -9.45 -54.50 1.79
CA SER A 6 -10.28 -53.59 0.97
C SER A 6 -10.23 -52.10 1.34
N HIS A 7 -9.71 -51.27 0.43
CA HIS A 7 -10.37 -50.02 0.05
C HIS A 7 -10.38 -49.89 -1.47
N SER A 8 -11.60 -49.83 -1.97
CA SER A 8 -12.06 -49.66 -3.35
C SER A 8 -11.66 -48.32 -3.93
N GLY A 9 -11.22 -48.32 -5.19
CA GLY A 9 -11.13 -47.11 -6.00
C GLY A 9 -12.51 -46.58 -6.40
N GLY A 10 -12.65 -45.26 -6.38
CA GLY A 10 -13.68 -44.46 -7.05
C GLY A 10 -13.02 -43.27 -7.77
N PRO A 11 -13.63 -42.73 -8.84
CA PRO A 11 -12.91 -42.28 -10.03
C PRO A 11 -12.57 -40.77 -10.02
N GLY A 12 -11.37 -40.43 -10.50
CA GLY A 12 -10.98 -39.03 -10.75
C GLY A 12 -9.50 -38.68 -10.56
N ALA A 13 -8.63 -39.64 -10.22
CA ALA A 13 -7.19 -39.38 -10.17
C ALA A 13 -6.62 -39.42 -11.59
N GLY A 14 -6.06 -38.29 -12.04
CA GLY A 14 -5.39 -38.15 -13.33
C GLY A 14 -4.23 -39.15 -13.53
N PRO A 15 -3.67 -39.25 -14.74
CA PRO A 15 -2.67 -40.27 -15.06
C PRO A 15 -1.45 -40.15 -14.13
N VAL A 16 -1.18 -41.22 -13.39
CA VAL A 16 0.05 -41.35 -12.59
C VAL A 16 1.20 -41.71 -13.54
N TYR A 17 1.96 -40.69 -13.94
CA TYR A 17 3.19 -40.90 -14.70
C TYR A 17 4.26 -41.51 -13.80
N ARG A 18 4.56 -42.79 -14.00
CA ARG A 18 5.80 -43.39 -13.51
C ARG A 18 6.87 -43.33 -14.60
N ARG A 19 7.95 -42.59 -14.34
CA ARG A 19 9.22 -42.81 -15.04
C ARG A 19 10.03 -43.80 -14.20
N GLY A 20 10.02 -45.07 -14.62
CA GLY A 20 11.06 -46.02 -14.23
C GLY A 20 12.07 -46.11 -15.36
N SER A 21 13.36 -46.08 -15.06
CA SER A 21 14.35 -46.71 -15.94
C SER A 21 13.91 -48.17 -16.07
N GLY A 22 13.74 -48.70 -17.29
CA GLY A 22 13.10 -50.00 -17.53
C GLY A 22 13.85 -51.25 -17.02
N LEU A 23 14.61 -51.11 -15.93
CA LEU A 23 15.45 -52.13 -15.33
C LEU A 23 14.75 -52.74 -14.11
N ALA A 24 14.84 -54.06 -13.99
CA ALA A 24 14.29 -54.79 -12.85
C ALA A 24 14.95 -54.34 -11.54
N PRO A 25 14.19 -54.28 -10.42
CA PRO A 25 14.78 -54.08 -9.11
C PRO A 25 15.77 -55.23 -8.85
N ASP A 26 17.01 -54.88 -8.52
CA ASP A 26 18.19 -55.76 -8.35
C ASP A 26 18.95 -56.23 -9.60
N SER A 27 18.81 -55.55 -10.75
CA SER A 27 19.75 -55.82 -11.86
C SER A 27 21.18 -55.34 -11.52
N PRO A 28 22.23 -56.09 -11.92
CA PRO A 28 23.62 -55.70 -11.67
C PRO A 28 24.00 -54.38 -12.36
N GLU A 29 23.35 -54.06 -13.48
CA GLU A 29 23.51 -52.80 -14.19
C GLU A 29 22.98 -51.59 -13.39
N LEU A 30 21.88 -51.76 -12.63
CA LEU A 30 21.33 -50.71 -11.77
C LEU A 30 22.24 -50.42 -10.58
N ARG A 31 22.87 -51.47 -10.01
CA ARG A 31 23.86 -51.32 -8.93
C ARG A 31 25.11 -50.59 -9.40
N ALA A 32 25.64 -50.97 -10.56
CA ALA A 32 26.78 -50.29 -11.16
C ALA A 32 26.50 -48.82 -11.50
N LEU A 33 25.26 -48.48 -11.89
CA LEU A 33 24.86 -47.10 -12.15
C LEU A 33 24.77 -46.28 -10.84
N ALA A 34 24.17 -46.85 -9.79
CA ALA A 34 24.02 -46.22 -8.49
C ALA A 34 25.38 -45.95 -7.80
N GLU A 35 26.33 -46.87 -7.95
CA GLU A 35 27.70 -46.71 -7.45
C GLU A 35 28.49 -45.65 -8.24
N ARG A 36 28.13 -45.40 -9.50
CA ARG A 36 28.80 -44.42 -10.36
C ARG A 36 28.19 -43.01 -10.30
N GLU A 37 26.98 -42.85 -9.77
CA GLU A 37 26.30 -41.55 -9.66
C GLU A 37 26.87 -40.66 -8.53
N PHE A 38 27.59 -41.24 -7.56
CA PHE A 38 28.18 -40.48 -6.46
C PHE A 38 29.72 -40.59 -6.47
N PRO A 39 30.47 -39.49 -6.27
CA PRO A 39 31.92 -39.55 -6.16
C PRO A 39 32.36 -40.46 -5.01
N ALA A 40 33.46 -41.21 -5.19
CA ALA A 40 33.93 -42.24 -4.23
C ALA A 40 34.15 -41.76 -2.77
N ALA A 41 34.22 -40.44 -2.54
CA ALA A 41 34.31 -39.85 -1.21
C ALA A 41 32.95 -39.78 -0.46
N ALA A 42 31.83 -39.95 -1.16
CA ALA A 42 30.49 -39.92 -0.56
C ALA A 42 30.11 -41.25 0.12
N SER A 43 30.70 -42.37 -0.29
CA SER A 43 30.47 -43.69 0.31
C SER A 43 31.12 -43.85 1.68
N GLU A 44 32.20 -43.12 1.98
CA GLU A 44 32.84 -43.15 3.32
C GLU A 44 32.05 -42.38 4.39
N LEU A 45 31.10 -41.51 3.99
CA LEU A 45 30.16 -40.86 4.91
C LEU A 45 29.07 -41.84 5.43
N PHE A 46 29.04 -43.07 4.94
CA PHE A 46 28.00 -44.05 5.24
C PHE A 46 28.52 -45.32 5.95
N ASP A 47 29.71 -45.27 6.55
CA ASP A 47 30.10 -46.27 7.55
C ASP A 47 29.13 -46.20 8.76
N PRO A 48 28.49 -47.32 9.19
CA PRO A 48 27.56 -47.33 10.32
C PRO A 48 28.17 -46.80 11.64
N VAL A 49 29.50 -46.79 11.78
CA VAL A 49 30.19 -46.19 12.93
C VAL A 49 30.27 -44.66 12.82
N SER A 50 30.29 -44.09 11.61
CA SER A 50 30.57 -42.66 11.38
C SER A 50 29.35 -41.75 11.46
N ARG A 51 28.12 -42.21 11.17
CA ARG A 51 26.93 -41.33 11.25
C ARG A 51 26.62 -40.87 12.67
N ARG A 52 26.67 -41.78 13.65
CA ARG A 52 26.42 -41.44 15.06
C ARG A 52 27.52 -40.53 15.59
N GLU A 53 28.76 -40.82 15.24
CA GLU A 53 29.92 -40.04 15.67
C GLU A 53 29.94 -38.66 15.03
N PHE A 54 29.58 -38.55 13.75
CA PHE A 54 29.38 -37.28 13.04
C PHE A 54 28.27 -36.44 13.68
N VAL A 55 27.10 -37.01 13.95
CA VAL A 55 26.02 -36.29 14.65
C VAL A 55 26.48 -35.87 16.04
N ARG A 56 27.25 -36.69 16.75
CA ARG A 56 27.80 -36.37 18.07
C ARG A 56 28.83 -35.23 18.01
N LEU A 57 29.71 -35.23 17.01
CA LEU A 57 30.72 -34.18 16.82
C LEU A 57 30.10 -32.86 16.34
N MET A 58 29.10 -32.92 15.47
CA MET A 58 28.36 -31.75 14.98
C MET A 58 27.49 -31.16 16.07
N SER A 59 26.79 -31.98 16.85
CA SER A 59 25.99 -31.51 18.00
C SER A 59 26.88 -30.98 19.13
N ALA A 60 28.01 -31.61 19.42
CA ALA A 60 29.01 -31.10 20.36
C ALA A 60 29.60 -29.76 19.87
N SER A 61 29.94 -29.66 18.59
CA SER A 61 30.45 -28.41 17.98
C SER A 61 29.41 -27.29 18.00
N LEU A 62 28.14 -27.59 17.72
CA LEU A 62 27.04 -26.62 17.81
C LEU A 62 26.79 -26.16 19.26
N ALA A 63 26.87 -27.07 20.22
CA ALA A 63 26.78 -26.75 21.64
C ALA A 63 27.96 -25.90 22.13
N LEU A 64 29.19 -26.21 21.72
CA LEU A 64 30.40 -25.45 22.06
C LEU A 64 30.42 -24.08 21.37
N ALA A 65 29.92 -23.98 20.14
CA ALA A 65 29.78 -22.74 19.39
C ALA A 65 28.69 -21.80 19.96
N GLY A 66 28.01 -22.20 21.04
CA GLY A 66 27.06 -21.35 21.76
C GLY A 66 25.78 -21.06 20.97
N VAL A 67 25.48 -21.87 19.93
CA VAL A 67 24.24 -21.81 19.14
C VAL A 67 23.10 -22.29 20.04
N GLY A 68 22.62 -21.40 20.90
CA GLY A 68 21.61 -21.68 21.93
C GLY A 68 21.78 -20.85 23.21
N LEU A 69 22.99 -20.39 23.52
CA LEU A 69 23.27 -19.56 24.71
C LEU A 69 23.04 -18.07 24.46
N THR A 70 23.09 -17.63 23.20
CA THR A 70 22.80 -16.24 22.79
C THR A 70 21.31 -16.02 22.42
N GLY A 71 20.53 -17.09 22.25
CA GLY A 71 19.13 -17.03 21.83
C GLY A 71 18.10 -16.84 22.96
N CYS A 72 18.48 -17.07 24.22
CA CYS A 72 17.56 -17.01 25.37
C CYS A 72 17.52 -15.66 26.09
N ARG A 73 18.24 -14.63 25.61
CA ARG A 73 18.21 -13.31 26.23
C ARG A 73 17.16 -12.44 25.55
N ARG A 74 16.04 -12.21 26.23
CA ARG A 74 15.06 -11.21 25.80
C ARG A 74 15.78 -9.87 25.64
N PRO A 75 15.68 -9.21 24.47
CA PRO A 75 16.26 -7.89 24.31
C PRO A 75 15.66 -6.94 25.36
N VAL A 76 16.51 -6.12 25.96
CA VAL A 76 16.05 -5.09 26.90
C VAL A 76 15.37 -4.00 26.07
N GLU A 77 14.05 -3.90 26.18
CA GLU A 77 13.25 -2.86 25.54
C GLU A 77 13.21 -1.63 26.45
N THR A 78 13.64 -0.48 25.93
CA THR A 78 13.56 0.79 26.65
C THR A 78 12.26 1.52 26.32
N ILE A 79 11.54 1.93 27.36
CA ILE A 79 10.35 2.77 27.25
C ILE A 79 10.76 4.23 27.42
N HIS A 80 10.63 5.02 26.36
CA HIS A 80 10.95 6.45 26.37
C HIS A 80 9.67 7.27 26.58
N PRO A 81 9.53 8.01 27.70
CA PRO A 81 8.40 8.91 27.90
C PRO A 81 8.56 10.20 27.09
N PHE A 82 7.48 10.97 26.98
CA PHE A 82 7.53 12.31 26.40
C PHE A 82 8.42 13.24 27.23
N SER A 83 9.29 14.00 26.57
CA SER A 83 10.06 15.07 27.24
C SER A 83 9.15 16.21 27.72
N LYS A 84 8.11 16.52 26.94
CA LYS A 84 7.00 17.40 27.31
C LYS A 84 5.69 16.75 26.89
N MET A 85 4.87 16.40 27.87
CA MET A 85 3.60 15.71 27.62
C MET A 85 2.59 16.65 26.94
N PRO A 86 1.99 16.27 25.80
CA PRO A 86 0.89 17.02 25.21
C PRO A 86 -0.34 17.01 26.10
N GLU A 87 -1.13 18.08 26.07
CA GLU A 87 -2.35 18.16 26.85
C GLU A 87 -3.40 17.14 26.39
N GLY A 88 -4.10 16.56 27.38
CA GLY A 88 -5.15 15.56 27.21
C GLY A 88 -4.68 14.22 26.62
N TYR A 89 -3.37 13.99 26.48
CA TYR A 89 -2.84 12.77 25.86
C TYR A 89 -2.80 11.63 26.87
N VAL A 90 -3.28 10.46 26.45
CA VAL A 90 -3.32 9.24 27.28
C VAL A 90 -2.65 8.13 26.48
N HIS A 91 -1.58 7.57 27.04
CA HIS A 91 -0.86 6.46 26.42
C HIS A 91 -1.78 5.26 26.16
N GLY A 92 -1.67 4.67 24.97
CA GLY A 92 -2.45 3.49 24.56
C GLY A 92 -3.89 3.79 24.12
N VAL A 93 -4.38 5.02 24.32
CA VAL A 93 -5.71 5.43 23.84
C VAL A 93 -5.56 6.15 22.50
N ALA A 94 -6.13 5.55 21.45
CA ALA A 94 -6.13 6.16 20.12
C ALA A 94 -7.05 7.38 20.07
N ARG A 95 -6.62 8.41 19.34
CA ARG A 95 -7.40 9.61 19.05
C ARG A 95 -7.91 9.55 17.62
N TYR A 96 -9.07 10.15 17.37
CA TYR A 96 -9.66 10.23 16.04
C TYR A 96 -9.67 11.67 15.56
N TYR A 97 -9.21 11.88 14.33
CA TYR A 97 -9.16 13.19 13.69
C TYR A 97 -10.02 13.20 12.44
N ALA A 98 -10.96 14.12 12.36
CA ALA A 98 -11.72 14.36 11.14
C ALA A 98 -10.82 15.08 10.12
N SER A 99 -10.65 14.47 8.95
CA SER A 99 -9.83 14.99 7.85
C SER A 99 -10.55 14.70 6.52
N ALA A 100 -9.91 15.04 5.40
CA ALA A 100 -10.40 14.71 4.08
C ALA A 100 -9.24 14.34 3.15
N MET A 101 -9.44 13.31 2.32
CA MET A 101 -8.51 12.95 1.26
C MET A 101 -8.97 13.58 -0.06
N PRO A 102 -8.18 14.47 -0.68
CA PRO A 102 -8.50 15.00 -2.01
C PRO A 102 -8.62 13.87 -3.03
N ARG A 103 -9.63 13.96 -3.89
CA ARG A 103 -9.84 13.03 -5.01
C ARG A 103 -10.37 13.77 -6.22
N ARG A 104 -10.40 13.09 -7.36
CA ARG A 104 -11.02 13.64 -8.58
C ARG A 104 -12.44 14.10 -8.30
N GLY A 105 -12.71 15.38 -8.53
CA GLY A 105 -14.04 15.96 -8.35
C GLY A 105 -14.54 15.96 -6.89
N GLY A 106 -13.66 16.04 -5.90
CA GLY A 106 -14.07 16.32 -4.53
C GLY A 106 -13.05 15.90 -3.49
N ALA A 107 -13.54 15.43 -2.35
CA ALA A 107 -12.72 14.80 -1.32
C ALA A 107 -13.49 13.65 -0.64
N VAL A 108 -12.78 12.61 -0.20
CA VAL A 108 -13.31 11.59 0.70
C VAL A 108 -13.25 12.18 2.09
N PRO A 109 -14.37 12.36 2.79
CA PRO A 109 -14.33 12.69 4.20
C PRO A 109 -13.75 11.48 4.95
N VAL A 110 -12.76 11.67 5.81
CA VAL A 110 -12.14 10.55 6.54
C VAL A 110 -12.04 10.85 8.02
N LEU A 111 -12.12 9.79 8.82
CA LEU A 111 -11.83 9.78 10.23
C LEU A 111 -10.57 8.96 10.44
N VAL A 112 -9.50 9.63 10.85
CA VAL A 112 -8.17 9.03 10.97
C VAL A 112 -7.91 8.67 12.42
N ARG A 113 -7.70 7.38 12.68
CA ARG A 113 -7.18 6.90 13.95
C ARG A 113 -5.70 7.24 14.05
N SER A 114 -5.32 7.95 15.10
CA SER A 114 -3.96 8.35 15.42
C SER A 114 -3.56 7.75 16.76
N ASN A 115 -2.52 6.90 16.74
CA ASN A 115 -1.91 6.36 17.95
C ASN A 115 -0.62 7.16 18.18
N ASP A 116 -0.52 7.81 19.34
CA ASP A 116 0.69 8.56 19.74
C ASP A 116 1.14 9.61 18.70
N GLY A 117 0.18 10.23 18.03
CA GLY A 117 0.42 11.24 16.98
C GLY A 117 0.70 10.67 15.60
N ARG A 118 0.67 9.34 15.43
CA ARG A 118 0.90 8.66 14.16
C ARG A 118 -0.42 8.11 13.61
N PRO A 119 -0.84 8.51 12.40
CA PRO A 119 -1.97 7.86 11.73
C PRO A 119 -1.75 6.35 11.61
N THR A 120 -2.70 5.53 12.08
CA THR A 120 -2.60 4.06 12.03
C THR A 120 -3.71 3.42 11.20
N LYS A 121 -4.85 4.10 11.06
CA LYS A 121 -5.97 3.63 10.26
C LYS A 121 -6.82 4.80 9.75
N ILE A 122 -7.30 4.67 8.53
CA ILE A 122 -8.23 5.62 7.90
C ILE A 122 -9.57 4.90 7.74
N GLU A 123 -10.64 5.54 8.21
CA GLU A 123 -12.04 5.13 8.04
C GLU A 123 -12.87 6.29 7.49
N GLY A 124 -14.10 6.03 7.06
CA GLY A 124 -15.03 7.09 6.64
C GLY A 124 -15.54 7.89 7.84
N ASN A 125 -15.68 9.21 7.69
CA ASN A 125 -16.35 10.01 8.72
C ASN A 125 -17.88 9.77 8.68
N PRO A 126 -18.50 9.16 9.71
CA PRO A 126 -19.93 8.83 9.72
C PRO A 126 -20.85 10.06 9.81
N GLU A 127 -20.33 11.19 10.33
CA GLU A 127 -21.10 12.43 10.41
C GLU A 127 -21.28 13.05 9.02
N HIS A 128 -20.37 12.78 8.09
CA HIS A 128 -20.40 13.36 6.76
C HIS A 128 -21.45 12.67 5.87
N PRO A 129 -22.36 13.42 5.21
CA PRO A 129 -23.44 12.85 4.39
C PRO A 129 -22.98 11.86 3.31
N LEU A 130 -21.80 12.11 2.70
CA LEU A 130 -21.25 11.24 1.66
C LEU A 130 -20.88 9.83 2.13
N ASN A 131 -20.56 9.65 3.41
CA ASN A 131 -20.06 8.37 3.92
C ASN A 131 -21.08 7.64 4.77
N ARG A 132 -22.21 8.27 5.07
CA ARG A 132 -23.20 7.72 5.98
C ARG A 132 -23.83 6.49 5.34
N ILE A 133 -23.61 5.33 5.94
CA ILE A 133 -24.25 4.08 5.56
C ILE A 133 -25.38 3.82 6.55
N GLY A 134 -26.60 3.62 6.02
CA GLY A 134 -27.81 3.38 6.81
C GLY A 134 -28.62 4.64 7.13
N ASP A 135 -29.90 4.43 7.39
CA ASP A 135 -30.93 5.42 7.74
C ASP A 135 -30.87 5.87 9.22
N GLY A 136 -29.85 5.43 9.96
CA GLY A 136 -29.63 5.78 11.37
C GLY A 136 -30.55 5.06 12.35
N ALA A 137 -31.35 4.09 11.87
CA ALA A 137 -32.29 3.33 12.69
C ALA A 137 -31.66 2.11 13.40
N GLU A 138 -30.62 1.51 12.82
CA GLU A 138 -30.02 0.26 13.31
C GLU A 138 -28.51 0.40 13.58
N GLY A 139 -28.15 0.75 14.82
CA GLY A 139 -26.77 0.70 15.32
C GLY A 139 -25.93 1.99 15.13
N PRO A 140 -24.67 2.00 15.62
CA PRO A 140 -23.81 3.17 15.52
C PRO A 140 -23.58 3.53 14.06
N ALA A 141 -23.58 4.83 13.73
CA ALA A 141 -23.32 5.29 12.37
C ALA A 141 -21.92 4.86 11.92
N HIS A 142 -21.84 3.99 10.91
CA HIS A 142 -20.58 3.58 10.29
C HIS A 142 -20.36 4.43 9.03
N GLY A 143 -19.15 4.96 8.88
CA GLY A 143 -18.75 5.71 7.70
C GLY A 143 -18.00 4.82 6.72
N GLY A 144 -18.53 4.65 5.51
CA GLY A 144 -17.80 4.00 4.42
C GLY A 144 -16.63 4.85 3.92
N THR A 145 -15.58 4.19 3.45
CA THR A 145 -14.44 4.84 2.76
C THR A 145 -14.09 4.03 1.51
N ASP A 146 -13.25 4.58 0.63
CA ASP A 146 -12.85 3.91 -0.61
C ASP A 146 -11.51 3.17 -0.46
N LEU A 147 -11.22 2.31 -1.45
CA LEU A 147 -9.99 1.53 -1.50
C LEU A 147 -8.74 2.41 -1.44
N LEU A 148 -8.74 3.51 -2.20
CA LEU A 148 -7.60 4.42 -2.31
C LEU A 148 -7.35 5.18 -1.01
N ALA A 149 -8.39 5.61 -0.30
CA ALA A 149 -8.26 6.27 0.99
C ALA A 149 -7.75 5.32 2.07
N GLN A 150 -8.22 4.08 2.11
CA GLN A 150 -7.63 3.11 3.03
C GLN A 150 -6.17 2.81 2.71
N ALA A 151 -5.81 2.73 1.43
CA ALA A 151 -4.44 2.46 0.98
C ALA A 151 -3.49 3.66 1.19
N SER A 152 -3.99 4.90 1.13
CA SER A 152 -3.20 6.14 1.22
C SER A 152 -2.35 6.27 2.48
N ILE A 153 -2.67 5.51 3.54
CA ILE A 153 -1.84 5.44 4.74
C ILE A 153 -0.46 4.85 4.45
N LEU A 154 -0.37 3.93 3.48
CA LEU A 154 0.89 3.33 3.05
C LEU A 154 1.74 4.34 2.30
N ASP A 155 1.13 5.21 1.47
CA ASP A 155 1.85 6.30 0.79
C ASP A 155 2.50 7.27 1.79
N LEU A 156 1.86 7.50 2.94
CA LEU A 156 2.42 8.32 4.02
C LEU A 156 3.67 7.67 4.64
N TYR A 157 3.66 6.34 4.78
CA TYR A 157 4.72 5.54 5.40
C TYR A 157 5.69 4.92 4.40
N ASP A 158 5.58 5.26 3.12
CA ASP A 158 6.44 4.74 2.06
C ASP A 158 7.92 5.13 2.32
N PRO A 159 8.84 4.14 2.41
CA PRO A 159 10.26 4.42 2.60
C PRO A 159 10.86 5.25 1.45
N ASP A 160 10.35 5.10 0.22
CA ASP A 160 10.87 5.71 -1.00
C ASP A 160 10.34 7.13 -1.22
N ARG A 161 9.41 7.57 -0.38
CA ARG A 161 8.88 8.94 -0.41
C ARG A 161 10.01 9.97 -0.30
N ALA A 162 9.93 11.05 -1.08
CA ALA A 162 10.94 12.10 -1.09
C ALA A 162 11.17 12.71 0.31
N ARG A 163 12.37 12.52 0.86
CA ARG A 163 12.78 13.03 2.19
C ARG A 163 13.70 14.25 2.13
N ARG A 164 14.18 14.59 0.93
CA ARG A 164 15.23 15.59 0.70
C ARG A 164 14.82 16.48 -0.47
N PHE A 165 15.25 17.72 -0.42
CA PHE A 165 15.15 18.62 -1.56
C PHE A 165 16.30 18.35 -2.52
N THR A 166 16.03 18.42 -3.81
CA THR A 166 17.03 18.16 -4.85
C THR A 166 17.07 19.29 -5.88
N PHE A 167 18.26 19.61 -6.38
CA PHE A 167 18.47 20.52 -7.49
C PHE A 167 19.44 19.86 -8.47
N ASN A 168 19.04 19.67 -9.73
CA ASN A 168 19.83 18.95 -10.74
C ASN A 168 20.32 17.55 -10.28
N GLY A 169 19.50 16.84 -9.49
CA GLY A 169 19.82 15.51 -8.97
C GLY A 169 20.65 15.49 -7.68
N GLU A 170 21.17 16.64 -7.23
CA GLU A 170 21.94 16.75 -5.99
C GLU A 170 21.06 17.16 -4.81
N THR A 171 21.34 16.62 -3.63
CA THR A 171 20.64 17.03 -2.39
C THR A 171 21.02 18.46 -2.02
N VAL A 172 20.03 19.31 -1.76
CA VAL A 172 20.22 20.69 -1.32
C VAL A 172 19.50 20.97 0.00
N ALA A 173 19.98 21.98 0.73
CA ALA A 173 19.33 22.47 1.93
C ALA A 173 18.02 23.20 1.61
N ARG A 174 17.08 23.19 2.55
CA ARG A 174 15.75 23.83 2.38
C ARG A 174 15.88 25.33 2.12
N GLU A 175 16.83 25.98 2.78
CA GLU A 175 17.11 27.41 2.67
C GLU A 175 17.46 27.78 1.23
N ARG A 176 18.27 26.93 0.57
CA ARG A 176 18.62 27.15 -0.83
C ARG A 176 17.40 27.10 -1.74
N VAL A 177 16.47 26.17 -1.50
CA VAL A 177 15.21 26.08 -2.26
C VAL A 177 14.39 27.36 -2.09
N LEU A 178 14.26 27.85 -0.86
CA LEU A 178 13.50 29.08 -0.59
C LEU A 178 14.15 30.31 -1.23
N ASP A 179 15.48 30.40 -1.22
CA ASP A 179 16.21 31.47 -1.89
C ASP A 179 15.99 31.45 -3.41
N GLU A 180 16.04 30.28 -4.04
CA GLU A 180 15.77 30.15 -5.48
C GLU A 180 14.31 30.49 -5.82
N LEU A 181 13.35 30.03 -5.02
CA LEU A 181 11.93 30.39 -5.21
C LEU A 181 11.71 31.91 -5.06
N ALA A 182 12.37 32.55 -4.08
CA ALA A 182 12.29 34.00 -3.90
C ALA A 182 12.92 34.77 -5.07
N ARG A 183 14.07 34.29 -5.60
CA ARG A 183 14.71 34.86 -6.79
C ARG A 183 13.82 34.72 -8.03
N ALA A 184 13.27 33.54 -8.27
CA ALA A 184 12.33 33.29 -9.36
C ALA A 184 11.09 34.19 -9.23
N GLY A 185 10.52 34.31 -8.04
CA GLY A 185 9.37 35.18 -7.76
C GLY A 185 9.65 36.65 -8.08
N LYS A 186 10.83 37.18 -7.72
CA LYS A 186 11.23 38.56 -8.07
C LYS A 186 11.36 38.76 -9.58
N ALA A 187 11.99 37.81 -10.29
CA ALA A 187 12.14 37.86 -11.74
C ALA A 187 10.78 37.81 -12.46
N LEU A 188 9.86 36.97 -11.98
CA LEU A 188 8.50 36.86 -12.51
C LEU A 188 7.68 38.12 -12.23
N ALA A 189 7.83 38.73 -11.05
CA ALA A 189 7.14 39.97 -10.70
C ALA A 189 7.53 41.11 -11.67
N ALA A 190 8.80 41.23 -12.04
CA ALA A 190 9.27 42.22 -13.02
C ALA A 190 8.62 42.04 -14.41
N ARG A 191 8.15 40.84 -14.74
CA ARG A 191 7.52 40.49 -16.03
C ARG A 191 6.03 40.20 -15.92
N GLN A 192 5.39 40.52 -14.79
CA GLN A 192 3.97 40.25 -14.53
C GLN A 192 3.58 38.76 -14.71
N GLY A 193 4.52 37.83 -14.44
CA GLY A 193 4.31 36.38 -14.57
C GLY A 193 4.54 35.82 -15.97
N GLU A 194 5.05 36.60 -16.92
CA GLU A 194 5.30 36.11 -18.28
C GLU A 194 6.31 34.96 -18.28
N GLY A 195 5.91 33.83 -18.86
CA GLY A 195 6.70 32.59 -18.90
C GLY A 195 6.43 31.63 -17.74
N LEU A 196 5.62 31.99 -16.75
CA LEU A 196 5.18 31.07 -15.70
C LEU A 196 4.03 30.19 -16.18
N ALA A 197 4.21 28.88 -16.09
CA ALA A 197 3.16 27.88 -16.25
C ALA A 197 3.10 27.03 -14.98
N ILE A 198 1.91 26.90 -14.41
CA ILE A 198 1.64 26.04 -13.26
C ILE A 198 0.73 24.91 -13.73
N LEU A 199 1.18 23.68 -13.50
CA LEU A 199 0.42 22.46 -13.74
C LEU A 199 -0.03 21.90 -12.39
N VAL A 200 -1.32 21.66 -12.23
CA VAL A 200 -1.90 21.09 -11.00
C VAL A 200 -2.89 19.99 -11.35
N ASP A 201 -3.12 19.10 -10.38
CA ASP A 201 -4.18 18.11 -10.45
C ASP A 201 -5.57 18.74 -10.31
N GLY A 202 -6.62 17.99 -10.69
CA GLY A 202 -8.01 18.39 -10.57
C GLY A 202 -8.55 18.34 -9.14
N VAL A 203 -8.19 19.34 -8.31
CA VAL A 203 -8.58 19.40 -6.89
C VAL A 203 -9.68 20.44 -6.62
N ASP A 204 -10.74 20.01 -5.93
CA ASP A 204 -11.83 20.88 -5.47
C ASP A 204 -11.52 21.47 -4.08
N SER A 205 -10.71 22.55 -4.04
CA SER A 205 -10.35 23.24 -2.79
C SER A 205 -10.62 24.74 -2.87
N PRO A 206 -11.52 25.29 -2.00
CA PRO A 206 -11.79 26.73 -1.96
C PRO A 206 -10.55 27.57 -1.65
N THR A 207 -9.66 27.06 -0.79
CA THR A 207 -8.40 27.74 -0.45
C THR A 207 -7.45 27.79 -1.64
N LEU A 208 -7.32 26.69 -2.37
CA LEU A 208 -6.48 26.64 -3.58
C LEU A 208 -7.04 27.56 -4.67
N GLU A 209 -8.36 27.57 -4.87
CA GLU A 209 -9.02 28.45 -5.83
C GLU A 209 -8.84 29.94 -5.46
N ARG A 210 -8.91 30.29 -4.18
CA ARG A 210 -8.60 31.65 -3.70
C ARG A 210 -7.14 32.00 -4.01
N LEU A 211 -6.19 31.13 -3.68
CA LEU A 211 -4.77 31.35 -3.95
C LEU A 211 -4.49 31.47 -5.46
N ARG A 212 -5.16 30.68 -6.30
CA ARG A 212 -5.08 30.79 -7.76
C ARG A 212 -5.52 32.18 -8.23
N ARG A 213 -6.64 32.70 -7.72
CA ARG A 213 -7.13 34.03 -8.08
C ARG A 213 -6.18 35.13 -7.63
N GLU A 214 -5.68 35.06 -6.40
CA GLU A 214 -4.70 36.02 -5.87
C GLU A 214 -3.42 36.03 -6.71
N LEU A 215 -2.91 34.85 -7.06
CA LEU A 215 -1.73 34.70 -7.89
C LEU A 215 -1.92 35.28 -9.29
N LEU A 216 -3.04 34.95 -9.95
CA LEU A 216 -3.32 35.45 -11.31
C LEU A 216 -3.66 36.94 -11.33
N ALA A 217 -4.19 37.49 -10.23
CA ALA A 217 -4.35 38.94 -10.07
C ALA A 217 -3.00 39.65 -9.93
N GLN A 218 -2.07 39.06 -9.18
CA GLN A 218 -0.71 39.59 -9.02
C GLN A 218 0.11 39.46 -10.31
N TRP A 219 -0.05 38.34 -11.02
CA TRP A 219 0.72 37.98 -12.21
C TRP A 219 -0.21 37.59 -13.39
N PRO A 220 -0.80 38.58 -14.08
CA PRO A 220 -1.81 38.34 -15.11
C PRO A 220 -1.34 37.56 -16.34
N LYS A 221 -0.02 37.53 -16.61
CA LYS A 221 0.56 36.80 -17.74
C LYS A 221 0.93 35.35 -17.40
N ALA A 222 0.76 34.93 -16.16
CA ALA A 222 0.97 33.54 -15.75
C ALA A 222 -0.15 32.63 -16.29
N ARG A 223 0.18 31.37 -16.56
CA ARG A 223 -0.78 30.38 -17.07
C ARG A 223 -1.00 29.28 -16.03
N TRP A 224 -2.27 28.97 -15.78
CA TRP A 224 -2.69 27.90 -14.89
C TRP A 224 -3.33 26.78 -15.70
N PHE A 225 -2.78 25.58 -15.58
CA PHE A 225 -3.25 24.38 -16.26
C PHE A 225 -3.67 23.33 -15.23
N VAL A 226 -4.81 22.72 -15.50
CA VAL A 226 -5.28 21.56 -14.74
C VAL A 226 -5.11 20.35 -15.64
N ASP A 227 -4.33 19.38 -15.19
CA ASP A 227 -4.18 18.09 -15.85
C ASP A 227 -4.77 17.01 -14.95
N GLU A 228 -5.74 16.29 -15.49
CA GLU A 228 -6.48 15.25 -14.76
C GLU A 228 -6.67 14.09 -15.72
N PRO A 229 -5.91 12.99 -15.57
CA PRO A 229 -5.89 11.89 -16.54
C PRO A 229 -7.27 11.28 -16.79
N LEU A 230 -8.10 11.24 -15.74
CA LEU A 230 -9.44 10.67 -15.78
C LEU A 230 -10.52 11.75 -15.82
N SER A 231 -10.29 12.91 -16.44
CA SER A 231 -11.25 14.01 -16.40
C SER A 231 -12.58 13.67 -17.12
N PRO A 232 -13.75 13.89 -16.50
CA PRO A 232 -15.06 13.64 -17.13
C PRO A 232 -15.44 14.75 -18.13
N VAL A 233 -14.58 15.02 -19.11
CA VAL A 233 -14.78 16.09 -20.11
C VAL A 233 -16.05 15.84 -20.93
N GLY A 234 -16.26 14.60 -21.38
CA GLY A 234 -17.43 14.20 -22.16
C GLY A 234 -18.74 14.40 -21.40
N GLU A 235 -18.82 13.93 -20.16
CA GLU A 235 -19.99 14.11 -19.29
C GLU A 235 -20.31 15.60 -19.10
N ARG A 236 -19.30 16.43 -18.75
CA ARG A 236 -19.50 17.88 -18.54
C ARG A 236 -19.97 18.59 -19.80
N GLN A 237 -19.42 18.25 -20.97
CA GLN A 237 -19.83 18.86 -22.24
C GLN A 237 -21.25 18.44 -22.64
N GLY A 238 -21.58 17.15 -22.49
CA GLY A 238 -22.91 16.61 -22.78
C GLY A 238 -23.99 17.23 -21.89
N LEU A 239 -23.72 17.34 -20.58
CA LEU A 239 -24.62 17.99 -19.63
C LEU A 239 -24.79 19.48 -19.92
N LYS A 240 -23.72 20.19 -20.27
CA LYS A 240 -23.81 21.60 -20.67
C LYS A 240 -24.67 21.77 -21.92
N ALA A 241 -24.55 20.88 -22.91
CA ALA A 241 -25.37 20.90 -24.11
C ALA A 241 -26.85 20.62 -23.81
N ALA A 242 -27.15 19.68 -22.90
CA ALA A 242 -28.51 19.32 -22.53
C ALA A 242 -29.21 20.37 -21.65
N PHE A 243 -28.50 20.95 -20.67
CA PHE A 243 -29.08 21.85 -19.67
C PHE A 243 -28.76 23.34 -19.91
N GLY A 244 -27.98 23.66 -20.94
CA GLY A 244 -27.57 25.04 -21.28
C GLY A 244 -26.52 25.66 -20.34
N GLN A 245 -26.19 25.00 -19.24
CA GLN A 245 -25.22 25.47 -18.24
C GLN A 245 -24.38 24.30 -17.69
N PRO A 246 -23.16 24.55 -17.19
CA PRO A 246 -22.38 23.52 -16.53
C PRO A 246 -23.08 23.02 -15.26
N VAL A 247 -23.47 21.75 -15.26
CA VAL A 247 -24.08 21.08 -14.11
C VAL A 247 -23.34 19.79 -13.77
N ARG A 248 -23.43 19.36 -12.52
CA ARG A 248 -22.92 18.06 -12.06
C ARG A 248 -24.08 17.26 -11.45
N PRO A 249 -24.30 16.01 -11.87
CA PRO A 249 -25.36 15.19 -11.32
C PRO A 249 -24.97 14.67 -9.92
N LEU A 250 -25.94 14.63 -9.02
CA LEU A 250 -25.85 13.97 -7.72
C LEU A 250 -26.91 12.87 -7.68
N TYR A 251 -26.48 11.63 -7.95
CA TYR A 251 -27.37 10.48 -8.02
C TYR A 251 -27.79 10.03 -6.63
N ARG A 252 -29.12 9.91 -6.40
CA ARG A 252 -29.69 9.33 -5.17
C ARG A 252 -30.17 7.92 -5.46
N LEU A 253 -29.23 6.97 -5.51
CA LEU A 253 -29.51 5.58 -5.90
C LEU A 253 -30.52 4.88 -4.98
N GLU A 254 -30.56 5.28 -3.70
CA GLU A 254 -31.56 4.82 -2.70
C GLU A 254 -33.03 5.03 -3.14
N ARG A 255 -33.29 6.00 -4.02
CA ARG A 255 -34.64 6.34 -4.50
C ARG A 255 -34.98 5.65 -5.82
N ALA A 256 -34.03 4.93 -6.42
CA ALA A 256 -34.21 4.26 -7.69
C ALA A 256 -34.61 2.80 -7.49
N LYS A 257 -35.70 2.36 -8.14
CA LYS A 257 -36.11 0.95 -8.14
C LYS A 257 -35.35 0.10 -9.17
N ARG A 258 -34.87 0.75 -10.24
CA ARG A 258 -34.15 0.14 -11.36
C ARG A 258 -33.08 1.11 -11.82
N ILE A 259 -31.88 0.60 -12.08
CA ILE A 259 -30.73 1.38 -12.52
C ILE A 259 -30.25 0.79 -13.85
N LEU A 260 -30.15 1.63 -14.88
CA LEU A 260 -29.48 1.30 -16.14
C LEU A 260 -28.14 2.02 -16.15
N SER A 261 -27.04 1.26 -16.09
CA SER A 261 -25.70 1.80 -16.29
C SER A 261 -25.26 1.54 -17.73
N LEU A 262 -24.80 2.59 -18.40
CA LEU A 262 -24.23 2.54 -19.75
C LEU A 262 -22.81 3.09 -19.67
N ASP A 263 -21.82 2.19 -19.64
CA ASP A 263 -20.40 2.56 -19.49
C ASP A 263 -20.13 3.51 -18.30
N ALA A 264 -20.90 3.35 -17.22
CA ALA A 264 -20.81 4.16 -16.02
C ALA A 264 -20.48 3.29 -14.81
N ASP A 265 -19.31 3.53 -14.22
CA ASP A 265 -18.92 2.88 -12.97
C ASP A 265 -19.45 3.70 -11.78
N LEU A 266 -20.46 3.17 -11.10
CA LEU A 266 -21.19 3.86 -10.04
C LEU A 266 -20.76 3.45 -8.62
N VAL A 267 -19.90 2.44 -8.46
CA VAL A 267 -19.56 1.80 -7.17
C VAL A 267 -18.06 1.82 -6.91
#